data_AF-A0A839NI56-F1
#
_entry.id   AF-A0A839NI56-F1
#
_cell.length_a   1.000
_cell.length_b   1.000
_cell.length_c   1.000
_cell.angle_alpha   90.00
_cell.angle_beta   90.00
_cell.angle_gamma   90.00
#
_symmetry.space_group_name_H-M   'P 1'
#
loop_
_entity.id
_entity.type
_entity.pdbx_description
1 polymer ?
#
loop_
_entity_poly.entity_id
_entity_poly.type
_entity_poly.pdbx_seq_one_letter_code
_entity_poly.pdbx_strand_id
1 'polypeptide(L)'
;MVEDQYPDTLTYEDQNGIEVTVECRFVPVRGTSFFRKQDGTEVQYSFDIAFPYGTEPILSGIEVTGKDMSGTFIVYKQELIWFHIGQMHCRGKM
;
A
#
# COMPACT_ATOMS: atom_id res chain seq x y z
N MET A 1 -6.82 5.33 19.44
CA MET A 1 -6.29 4.56 18.29
C MET A 1 -6.80 3.15 18.45
N VAL A 2 -7.33 2.53 17.40
CA VAL A 2 -7.76 1.13 17.47
C VAL A 2 -6.48 0.28 17.37
N GLU A 3 -6.21 -0.53 18.39
CA GLU A 3 -5.10 -1.49 18.34
C GLU A 3 -5.25 -2.37 17.08
N ASP A 4 -4.14 -2.61 16.36
CA ASP A 4 -4.06 -3.44 15.13
C ASP A 4 -4.78 -2.91 13.86
N GLN A 5 -4.99 -1.60 13.74
CA GLN A 5 -5.55 -1.04 12.51
C GLN A 5 -4.60 -1.18 11.29
N TYR A 6 -3.29 -1.05 11.51
CA TYR A 6 -2.24 -1.08 10.48
C TYR A 6 -1.13 -2.07 10.88
N PRO A 7 -1.38 -3.39 10.80
CA PRO A 7 -0.47 -4.41 11.31
C PRO A 7 0.70 -4.72 10.37
N ASP A 8 0.66 -4.19 9.14
CA ASP A 8 1.64 -4.48 8.08
C ASP A 8 2.65 -3.32 7.97
N THR A 9 3.74 -3.55 7.24
CA THR A 9 4.73 -2.51 6.95
C THR A 9 5.00 -2.41 5.46
N LEU A 10 5.28 -1.19 5.00
CA LEU A 10 5.75 -0.89 3.66
C LEU A 10 7.08 -0.15 3.73
N THR A 11 8.10 -0.67 3.04
CA THR A 11 9.42 -0.07 2.92
C THR A 11 9.67 0.37 1.48
N TYR A 12 10.22 1.57 1.31
CA TYR A 12 10.56 2.16 0.01
C TYR A 12 11.68 3.21 0.14
N GLU A 13 12.28 3.59 -0.98
CA GLU A 13 13.25 4.69 -1.06
C GLU A 13 12.51 6.00 -1.42
N ASP A 14 12.72 7.05 -0.63
CA ASP A 14 12.12 8.37 -0.87
C ASP A 14 12.85 9.16 -1.99
N GLN A 15 12.38 10.37 -2.28
CA GLN A 15 12.97 11.24 -3.31
C GLN A 15 14.42 11.67 -3.01
N ASN A 16 14.88 11.50 -1.76
CA ASN A 16 16.22 11.86 -1.31
C ASN A 16 17.16 10.65 -1.23
N GLY A 17 16.71 9.45 -1.63
CA GLY A 17 17.47 8.22 -1.52
C GLY A 17 17.48 7.61 -0.12
N ILE A 18 16.56 8.02 0.75
CA ILE A 18 16.46 7.53 2.13
C ILE A 18 15.46 6.38 2.18
N GLU A 19 15.85 5.27 2.80
CA GLU A 19 14.93 4.15 3.08
C GLU A 19 13.93 4.56 4.17
N VAL A 20 12.65 4.53 3.83
CA VAL A 20 11.53 4.85 4.72
C VAL A 20 10.69 3.59 4.91
N THR A 21 10.32 3.32 6.16
CA THR A 21 9.36 2.26 6.50
C THR A 21 8.16 2.88 7.21
N VAL A 22 6.97 2.56 6.73
CA VAL A 22 5.69 3.04 7.28
C VAL A 22 4.78 1.87 7.63
N GLU A 23 3.98 2.05 8.68
CA GLU A 23 2.90 1.12 9.01
C GLU A 23 1.76 1.26 8.00
N CYS A 24 1.14 0.15 7.63
CA CYS A 24 0.05 0.11 6.67
C CYS A 24 -0.86 -1.11 6.89
N ARG A 25 -1.85 -1.26 6.01
CA ARG A 25 -2.66 -2.47 5.90
C ARG A 25 -2.82 -2.84 4.44
N PHE A 26 -2.45 -4.05 4.07
CA PHE A 26 -2.81 -4.64 2.79
C PHE A 26 -4.24 -5.18 2.85
N VAL A 27 -5.07 -4.73 1.93
CA VAL A 27 -6.48 -5.12 1.82
C VAL A 27 -6.64 -5.92 0.53
N PRO A 28 -6.89 -7.24 0.61
CA PRO A 28 -7.11 -8.05 -0.57
C PRO A 28 -8.30 -7.52 -1.37
N VAL A 29 -8.10 -7.32 -2.68
CA VAL A 29 -9.22 -6.97 -3.56
C VAL A 29 -10.04 -8.22 -3.86
N ARG A 30 -11.36 -8.06 -4.00
CA ARG A 30 -12.24 -9.17 -4.39
C ARG A 30 -12.29 -9.29 -5.90
N GLY A 31 -11.85 -10.44 -6.43
CA GLY A 31 -11.87 -10.72 -7.86
C GLY A 31 -10.70 -10.08 -8.61
N THR A 32 -10.95 -9.67 -9.86
CA THR A 32 -9.91 -9.11 -10.73
C THR A 32 -10.04 -7.60 -10.77
N SER A 33 -9.07 -6.88 -10.19
CA SER A 33 -9.00 -5.42 -10.21
C SER A 33 -7.87 -4.94 -11.11
N PHE A 34 -8.17 -3.91 -11.93
CA PHE A 34 -7.21 -3.29 -12.85
C PHE A 34 -7.09 -1.80 -12.57
N PHE A 35 -5.88 -1.27 -12.70
CA PHE A 35 -5.57 0.14 -12.64
C PHE A 35 -4.96 0.58 -13.98
N ARG A 36 -5.53 1.63 -14.58
CA ARG A 36 -5.02 2.20 -15.82
C ARG A 36 -4.06 3.34 -15.49
N LYS A 37 -2.78 3.15 -15.80
CA LYS A 37 -1.72 4.14 -15.65
C LYS A 37 -1.90 5.31 -16.62
N GLN A 38 -1.22 6.42 -16.35
CA GLN A 38 -1.25 7.62 -17.20
C GLN A 38 -0.71 7.36 -18.62
N ASP A 39 0.21 6.42 -18.77
CA ASP A 39 0.77 5.99 -20.06
C ASP A 39 -0.19 5.11 -20.89
N GLY A 40 -1.36 4.76 -20.33
CA GLY A 40 -2.37 3.92 -20.96
C GLY A 40 -2.27 2.43 -20.63
N THR A 41 -1.23 1.99 -19.93
CA THR A 41 -1.05 0.59 -19.51
C THR A 41 -2.07 0.19 -18.46
N GLU A 42 -2.67 -0.98 -18.59
CA GLU A 42 -3.52 -1.58 -17.56
C GLU A 42 -2.72 -2.57 -16.71
N VAL A 43 -2.71 -2.36 -15.40
CA VAL A 43 -2.04 -3.23 -14.43
C VAL A 43 -3.08 -3.90 -13.56
N GLN A 44 -3.05 -5.22 -13.51
CA GLN A 44 -3.82 -5.98 -12.54
C GLN A 44 -3.15 -5.91 -11.17
N TYR A 45 -3.94 -5.69 -10.11
CA TYR A 45 -3.45 -5.70 -8.73
C TYR A 45 -4.31 -6.58 -7.84
N SER A 46 -3.70 -7.06 -6.76
CA SER A 46 -4.32 -7.99 -5.81
C SER A 46 -4.62 -7.36 -4.44
N PHE A 47 -4.09 -6.17 -4.17
CA PHE A 47 -4.24 -5.50 -2.88
C PHE A 47 -4.39 -3.99 -3.06
N ASP A 48 -5.33 -3.40 -2.31
CA ASP A 48 -5.29 -1.98 -1.96
C ASP A 48 -4.42 -1.81 -0.71
N ILE A 49 -3.73 -0.69 -0.58
CA ILE A 49 -2.92 -0.38 0.60
C ILE A 49 -3.55 0.80 1.34
N ALA A 50 -3.75 0.65 2.64
CA ALA A 50 -4.26 1.72 3.50
C ALA A 50 -3.19 2.16 4.50
N PHE A 51 -3.00 3.48 4.62
CA PHE A 51 -2.06 4.10 5.55
C PHE A 51 -2.76 4.86 6.68
N PRO A 52 -2.09 5.04 7.84
CA PRO A 52 -2.52 5.94 8.89
C PRO A 52 -2.84 7.36 8.39
N TYR A 53 -3.71 8.05 9.12
CA TYR A 53 -3.90 9.49 8.89
C TYR A 53 -2.62 10.24 9.26
N GLY A 54 -2.18 11.16 8.40
CA GLY A 54 -0.94 11.92 8.60
C GLY A 54 0.31 11.26 8.04
N THR A 55 0.20 10.08 7.41
CA THR A 55 1.28 9.55 6.57
C THR A 55 1.58 10.55 5.44
N GLU A 56 2.86 10.88 5.27
CA GLU A 56 3.32 11.75 4.19
C GLU A 56 2.93 11.18 2.82
N PRO A 57 2.61 12.02 1.82
CA PRO A 57 2.29 11.54 0.48
C PRO A 57 3.41 10.69 -0.11
N ILE A 58 3.09 9.47 -0.48
CA ILE A 58 4.01 8.54 -1.14
C ILE A 58 3.83 8.68 -2.65
N LEU A 59 4.92 8.75 -3.41
CA LEU A 59 4.84 8.80 -4.86
C LEU A 59 4.39 7.44 -5.42
N SER A 60 3.39 7.44 -6.29
CA SER A 60 3.10 6.29 -7.13
C SER A 60 4.25 6.06 -8.12
N GLY A 61 4.54 4.80 -8.46
CA GLY A 61 5.59 4.45 -9.41
C GLY A 61 6.93 4.06 -8.76
N ILE A 62 7.08 4.25 -7.45
CA ILE A 62 8.30 3.84 -6.74
C ILE A 62 8.29 2.33 -6.44
N GLU A 63 9.47 1.74 -6.31
CA GLU A 63 9.62 0.35 -5.88
C GLU A 63 9.40 0.24 -4.37
N VAL A 64 8.57 -0.72 -3.97
CA VAL A 64 8.19 -0.96 -2.57
C VAL A 64 8.29 -2.43 -2.21
N THR A 65 8.52 -2.68 -0.92
CA THR A 65 8.49 -4.02 -0.31
C THR A 65 7.55 -3.99 0.88
N GLY A 66 6.56 -4.88 0.89
CA GLY A 66 5.54 -4.96 1.92
C GLY A 66 5.61 -6.26 2.70
N LYS A 67 5.49 -6.18 4.01
CA LYS A 67 5.52 -7.34 4.92
C LYS A 67 4.31 -7.33 5.86
N ASP A 68 3.81 -8.52 6.14
CA ASP A 68 2.78 -8.70 7.17
C ASP A 68 3.37 -8.54 8.59
N MET A 69 2.51 -8.60 9.61
CA MET A 69 2.93 -8.52 11.02
C MET A 69 3.93 -9.60 11.47
N SER A 70 4.04 -10.71 10.72
CA SER A 70 5.01 -11.79 11.00
C SER A 70 6.36 -11.55 10.31
N GLY A 71 6.47 -10.52 9.46
CA GLY A 71 7.64 -10.24 8.63
C GLY A 71 7.65 -11.00 7.31
N THR A 72 6.58 -11.73 6.97
CA THR A 72 6.46 -12.44 5.70
C THR A 72 6.17 -11.45 4.58
N PHE A 73 6.82 -11.62 3.42
CA PHE A 73 6.60 -10.75 2.27
C PHE A 73 5.18 -10.92 1.71
N ILE A 74 4.45 -9.81 1.63
CA ILE A 74 3.19 -9.70 0.87
C ILE A 74 3.51 -9.28 -0.57
N VAL A 75 4.38 -8.28 -0.72
CA VAL A 75 4.93 -7.83 -2.01
C VAL A 75 6.43 -7.63 -1.87
N TYR A 76 7.19 -8.00 -2.90
CA TYR A 76 8.65 -7.84 -2.92
C TYR A 76 9.08 -7.11 -4.19
N LYS A 77 9.70 -5.95 -4.01
CA LYS A 77 10.21 -5.09 -5.10
C LYS A 77 9.18 -4.90 -6.23
N GLN A 78 8.03 -4.35 -5.86
CA GLN A 78 6.93 -4.06 -6.78
C GLN A 78 6.68 -2.57 -6.87
N GLU A 79 6.09 -2.12 -7.97
CA GLU A 79 5.69 -0.73 -8.15
C GLU A 79 4.44 -0.39 -7.31
N LEU A 80 4.49 0.71 -6.55
CA LEU A 80 3.31 1.24 -5.86
C LEU A 80 2.37 1.93 -6.86
N ILE A 81 1.19 1.37 -7.08
CA ILE A 81 0.24 1.92 -8.06
C ILE A 81 -1.00 2.57 -7.46
N TRP A 82 -1.52 2.06 -6.34
CA TRP A 82 -2.78 2.50 -5.75
C TRP A 82 -2.78 2.32 -4.23
N PHE A 83 -3.22 3.34 -3.52
CA PHE A 83 -3.31 3.34 -2.06
C PHE A 83 -4.25 4.43 -1.54
N HIS A 84 -4.57 4.37 -0.26
CA HIS A 84 -5.39 5.34 0.45
C HIS A 84 -4.68 5.83 1.72
N ILE A 85 -4.69 7.14 1.97
CA ILE A 85 -4.23 7.74 3.24
C ILE A 85 -5.44 8.14 4.07
N GLY A 86 -5.43 7.81 5.36
CA GLY A 86 -6.32 8.44 6.33
C GLY A 86 -7.79 8.04 6.28
N GLN A 87 -8.13 6.82 5.84
CA GLN A 87 -9.53 6.38 5.80
C GLN A 87 -9.84 5.23 6.77
N MET A 88 -10.90 5.42 7.56
CA MET A 88 -11.69 4.39 8.26
C MET A 88 -12.43 3.42 7.31
N HIS A 89 -12.10 3.39 6.01
CA HIS A 89 -12.90 2.73 4.98
C HIS A 89 -12.51 1.29 4.64
N CYS A 90 -11.48 0.72 5.27
CA CYS A 90 -11.22 -0.72 5.15
C CYS A 90 -12.31 -1.60 5.81
N ARG A 91 -13.34 -0.98 6.43
CA ARG A 91 -14.54 -1.63 6.99
C ARG A 91 -15.87 -1.07 6.46
N GLY A 92 -15.98 -0.76 5.17
CA GLY A 92 -17.28 -0.58 4.50
C GLY A 92 -17.23 -1.18 3.10
N LYS A 93 -17.96 -2.24 2.76
CA LYS A 93 -19.41 -2.45 2.91
C LYS A 93 -19.74 -3.87 3.39
N MET A 94 -20.74 -3.97 4.26
CA MET A 94 -21.64 -5.14 4.32
C MET A 94 -22.33 -5.31 2.96
#